data_AF-A0A838JWJ5-F1
#
_entry.id   AF-A0A838JWJ5-F1
#
_cell.length_a   1.000
_cell.length_b   1.000
_cell.length_c   1.000
_cell.angle_alpha   90.00
_cell.angle_beta   90.00
_cell.angle_gamma   90.00
#
_symmetry.space_group_name_H-M   'P 1'
#
loop_
_entity.id
_entity.type
_entity.pdbx_description
1 polymer ?
#
loop_
_entity_poly.entity_id
_entity_poly.type
_entity_poly.pdbx_seq_one_letter_code
_entity_poly.pdbx_strand_id
1 'polypeptide(L)'
;MSEKTQTRSLRAPRRIRSYLAANGGRPALLLAASEETAERYARDATVFTEGPVVHLPSRGVPYGDVFDPAVTRVGRRQRALRSLSSASVVVAGPLAFM
;
A
#
# COMPACT_ATOMS: atom_id res chain seq x y z
N MET A 1 -23.32 -0.20 27.87
CA MET A 1 -22.79 -0.02 26.50
C MET A 1 -21.74 -1.10 26.26
N SER A 2 -21.99 -2.01 25.31
CA SER A 2 -21.23 -3.27 25.15
C SER A 2 -19.89 -3.04 24.46
N GLU A 3 -18.82 -3.69 24.94
CA GLU A 3 -17.45 -3.70 24.39
C GLU A 3 -17.38 -3.88 22.86
N LYS A 4 -18.37 -4.56 22.27
CA LYS A 4 -18.51 -4.74 20.82
C LYS A 4 -18.53 -3.42 20.02
N THR A 5 -18.97 -2.32 20.64
CA THR A 5 -19.01 -1.00 19.97
C THR A 5 -17.65 -0.29 20.02
N GLN A 6 -16.83 -0.52 21.06
CA GLN A 6 -15.48 0.05 21.16
C GLN A 6 -14.50 -0.59 20.17
N THR A 7 -14.59 -1.91 19.92
CA THR A 7 -13.69 -2.57 18.96
C THR A 7 -13.96 -2.16 17.50
N ARG A 8 -15.18 -1.68 17.22
CA ARG A 8 -15.58 -1.22 15.88
C ARG A 8 -15.06 0.18 15.54
N SER A 9 -14.71 1.00 16.54
CA SER A 9 -14.22 2.38 16.33
C SER A 9 -12.74 2.47 15.96
N LEU A 10 -11.95 1.40 16.11
CA LEU A 10 -10.52 1.36 15.75
C LEU A 10 -10.26 0.95 14.29
N ARG A 11 -11.29 0.53 13.56
CA ARG A 11 -11.20 0.32 12.11
C ARG A 11 -11.68 1.59 11.42
N ALA A 12 -10.82 2.61 11.35
CA ALA A 12 -11.01 3.67 10.35
C ALA A 12 -11.34 2.98 9.01
N PRO A 13 -12.55 3.18 8.44
CA PRO A 13 -12.94 2.56 7.20
C PRO A 13 -11.82 2.74 6.18
N ARG A 14 -11.53 1.71 5.39
CA ARG A 14 -10.42 1.68 4.41
C ARG A 14 -10.22 3.00 3.64
N ARG A 15 -11.32 3.63 3.24
CA ARG A 15 -11.33 4.94 2.56
C ARG A 15 -10.83 6.09 3.41
N ILE A 16 -11.18 6.14 4.71
CA ILE A 16 -10.68 7.16 5.64
C ILE A 16 -9.16 7.05 5.78
N ARG A 17 -8.61 5.83 5.88
CA ARG A 17 -7.14 5.64 5.95
C ARG A 17 -6.44 6.16 4.69
N SER A 18 -7.01 5.85 3.53
CA SER A 18 -6.49 6.30 2.23
C SER A 18 -6.59 7.83 2.09
N TYR A 19 -7.72 8.40 2.53
CA TYR A 19 -7.96 9.84 2.56
C TYR A 19 -6.97 10.59 3.47
N LEU A 20 -6.74 10.08 4.69
CA LEU A 20 -5.81 10.70 5.64
C LEU A 20 -4.36 10.67 5.12
N ALA A 21 -3.95 9.59 4.46
CA ALA A 21 -2.63 9.53 3.84
C ALA A 21 -2.50 10.49 2.65
N ALA A 22 -3.55 10.61 1.84
CA ALA A 22 -3.58 11.50 0.68
C ALA A 22 -3.51 12.99 1.07
N ASN A 23 -4.16 13.37 2.18
CA ASN A 23 -4.30 14.77 2.59
C ASN A 23 -3.35 15.18 3.73
N GLY A 24 -2.34 14.36 4.05
CA GLY A 24 -1.41 14.62 5.15
C GLY A 24 -0.40 15.75 4.89
N GLY A 25 -0.40 16.38 3.71
CA GLY A 25 0.49 17.50 3.35
C GLY A 25 1.97 17.12 3.19
N ARG A 26 2.32 15.84 3.32
CA ARG A 26 3.67 15.29 3.17
C ARG A 26 3.59 13.92 2.48
N PRO A 27 4.66 13.48 1.79
CA PRO A 27 4.71 12.12 1.27
C PRO A 27 4.48 11.08 2.36
N ALA A 28 3.59 10.10 2.10
CA ALA A 28 3.17 9.11 3.08
C ALA A 28 3.35 7.67 2.57
N LEU A 29 3.70 6.76 3.47
CA LEU A 29 3.72 5.32 3.22
C LEU A 29 2.56 4.63 3.96
N LEU A 30 1.67 3.98 3.22
CA LEU A 30 0.62 3.12 3.74
C LEU A 30 1.08 1.66 3.70
N LEU A 31 1.33 1.09 4.88
CA LEU A 31 1.58 -0.33 5.04
C LEU A 31 0.27 -1.06 5.34
N ALA A 32 -0.14 -1.92 4.40
CA ALA A 32 -1.31 -2.74 4.55
C ALA A 32 -0.96 -4.08 5.23
N ALA A 33 -1.96 -4.71 5.85
CA ALA A 33 -1.78 -6.02 6.50
C ALA A 33 -1.57 -7.18 5.50
N SER A 34 -1.89 -6.97 4.22
CA SER A 34 -1.70 -7.96 3.15
C SER A 34 -1.47 -7.28 1.81
N GLU A 35 -0.88 -8.00 0.85
CA GLU A 35 -0.67 -7.53 -0.51
C GLU A 35 -2.00 -7.17 -1.21
N GLU A 36 -3.04 -7.99 -1.02
CA GLU A 36 -4.37 -7.70 -1.56
C GLU A 36 -4.96 -6.40 -0.99
N THR A 37 -4.77 -6.18 0.31
CA THR A 37 -5.23 -4.95 0.96
C THR A 37 -4.44 -3.74 0.47
N ALA A 38 -3.13 -3.90 0.23
CA ALA A 38 -2.27 -2.85 -0.33
C ALA A 38 -2.77 -2.40 -1.71
N GLU A 39 -3.07 -3.35 -2.60
CA GLU A 39 -3.59 -3.03 -3.92
C GLU A 39 -4.93 -2.28 -3.83
N ARG A 40 -5.81 -2.74 -2.95
CA ARG A 40 -7.10 -2.06 -2.69
C ARG A 40 -6.91 -0.66 -2.09
N TYR A 41 -5.91 -0.43 -1.24
CA TYR A 41 -5.62 0.88 -0.66
C TYR A 41 -5.04 1.83 -1.71
N ALA A 42 -4.18 1.35 -2.61
CA ALA A 42 -3.64 2.16 -3.70
C ALA A 42 -4.74 2.70 -4.62
N ARG A 43 -5.70 1.84 -5.00
CA ARG A 43 -6.85 2.22 -5.83
C ARG A 43 -7.77 3.24 -5.14
N ASP A 44 -7.90 3.17 -3.82
CA ASP A 44 -8.70 4.14 -3.08
C ASP A 44 -7.93 5.46 -2.93
N ALA A 45 -6.62 5.42 -2.66
CA ALA A 45 -5.79 6.61 -2.51
C ALA A 45 -5.70 7.46 -3.78
N THR A 46 -5.75 6.85 -4.97
CA THR A 46 -5.82 7.59 -6.25
C THR A 46 -7.05 8.48 -6.38
N VAL A 47 -8.14 8.18 -5.66
CA VAL A 47 -9.35 9.01 -5.67
C VAL A 47 -9.19 10.28 -4.84
N PHE A 48 -8.33 10.24 -3.82
CA PHE A 48 -8.19 11.31 -2.83
C PHE A 48 -6.90 12.12 -2.96
N THR A 49 -5.99 11.71 -3.85
CA THR A 49 -4.66 12.33 -4.03
C THR A 49 -4.60 12.96 -5.41
N GLU A 50 -4.22 14.24 -5.49
CA GLU A 50 -3.99 14.91 -6.78
C GLU A 50 -2.63 14.52 -7.41
N GLY A 51 -1.68 14.10 -6.57
CA GLY A 51 -0.34 13.65 -6.98
C GLY A 51 -0.21 12.13 -7.22
N PRO A 52 0.99 11.66 -7.62
CA PRO A 52 1.22 10.27 -7.96
C PRO A 52 1.06 9.34 -6.75
N VAL A 53 0.20 8.34 -6.91
CA VAL A 53 0.07 7.21 -5.97
C VAL A 53 0.80 6.00 -6.54
N VAL A 54 1.76 5.48 -5.80
CA VAL A 54 2.56 4.32 -6.21
C VAL A 54 2.19 3.11 -5.36
N HIS A 55 1.65 2.09 -6.00
CA HIS A 55 1.57 0.76 -5.40
C HIS A 55 2.91 0.04 -5.61
N LEU A 56 3.60 -0.32 -4.53
CA LEU A 56 4.82 -1.11 -4.57
C LEU A 56 4.46 -2.60 -4.41
N PRO A 57 4.44 -3.40 -5.50
CA PRO A 57 4.10 -4.82 -5.40
C PRO A 57 5.23 -5.61 -4.76
N SER A 58 4.91 -6.65 -3.99
CA SER A 58 5.91 -7.64 -3.57
C SER A 58 6.48 -8.41 -4.75
N ARG A 59 7.63 -9.06 -4.51
CA ARG A 59 8.23 -9.99 -5.46
C ARG A 59 7.37 -11.24 -5.70
N GLY A 60 6.39 -11.49 -4.83
CA GLY A 60 5.50 -12.67 -4.86
C GLY A 60 6.12 -13.93 -4.25
N VAL A 61 7.41 -13.88 -3.92
CA VAL A 61 8.15 -14.93 -3.21
C VAL A 61 8.85 -14.29 -1.99
N PRO A 62 8.95 -15.00 -0.86
CA PRO A 62 9.78 -14.60 0.26
C PRO A 62 11.26 -14.46 -0.13
N TYR A 63 12.01 -13.71 0.67
CA TYR A 63 13.46 -13.71 0.53
C TYR A 63 14.04 -15.07 0.95
N GLY A 64 14.96 -15.62 0.14
CA GLY A 64 15.56 -16.94 0.39
C GLY A 64 14.70 -18.12 -0.07
N ASP A 65 13.61 -17.87 -0.80
CA ASP A 65 12.84 -18.94 -1.46
C ASP A 65 13.67 -19.61 -2.58
N VAL A 66 13.36 -20.86 -2.88
CA VAL A 66 14.02 -21.68 -3.90
C VAL A 66 13.61 -21.23 -5.31
N PHE A 67 12.43 -20.62 -5.43
CA PHE A 67 11.89 -20.16 -6.70
C PHE A 67 12.16 -18.69 -6.96
N ASP A 68 12.58 -18.39 -8.19
CA ASP A 68 12.70 -17.02 -8.67
C ASP A 68 11.34 -16.32 -8.79
N PRO A 69 11.27 -15.01 -8.53
CA PRO A 69 10.07 -14.23 -8.79
C PRO A 69 9.75 -14.19 -10.29
N ALA A 70 8.46 -14.26 -10.63
CA ALA A 70 8.02 -14.11 -12.00
C ALA A 70 8.55 -12.79 -12.61
N VAL A 71 9.14 -12.87 -13.81
CA VAL A 71 9.75 -11.72 -14.52
C VAL A 71 8.79 -10.53 -14.63
N THR A 72 7.50 -10.80 -14.85
CA THR A 72 6.45 -9.79 -14.91
C THR A 72 6.30 -9.00 -13.60
N ARG A 73 6.47 -9.65 -12.44
CA ARG A 73 6.46 -9.00 -11.12
C ARG A 73 7.71 -8.16 -10.90
N VAL A 74 8.87 -8.67 -11.31
CA VAL A 74 10.14 -7.92 -11.24
C VAL A 74 10.04 -6.62 -12.03
N GLY A 75 9.60 -6.68 -13.29
CA GLY A 75 9.47 -5.50 -14.13
C GLY A 75 8.42 -4.50 -13.64
N ARG A 76 7.32 -4.96 -13.02
CA ARG A 76 6.35 -4.07 -12.37
C ARG A 76 6.96 -3.39 -11.14
N ARG A 77 7.67 -4.14 -10.31
CA ARG A 77 8.32 -3.61 -9.10
C ARG A 77 9.42 -2.60 -9.45
N GLN A 78 10.27 -2.87 -10.44
CA GLN A 78 11.31 -1.94 -10.88
C GLN A 78 10.73 -0.61 -11.36
N ARG A 79 9.62 -0.64 -12.11
CA ARG A 79 8.90 0.58 -12.51
C ARG A 79 8.34 1.33 -11.30
N ALA A 80 7.69 0.62 -10.37
CA ALA A 80 7.20 1.23 -9.14
C ALA A 80 8.33 1.90 -8.33
N LEU A 81 9.48 1.23 -8.18
CA LEU A 81 10.65 1.76 -7.48
C LEU A 81 11.18 3.05 -8.14
N ARG A 82 11.26 3.08 -9.48
CA ARG A 82 11.68 4.28 -10.22
C ARG A 82 10.72 5.46 -10.04
N SER A 83 9.45 5.20 -9.77
CA SER A 83 8.43 6.23 -9.56
C SER A 83 8.32 6.71 -8.10
N LEU A 84 9.06 6.13 -7.16
CA LEU A 84 8.95 6.48 -5.73
C LEU A 84 9.36 7.93 -5.44
N SER A 85 10.35 8.46 -6.16
CA SER A 85 10.86 9.82 -5.91
C SER A 85 9.84 10.93 -6.16
N SER A 86 8.81 10.65 -6.96
CA SER A 86 7.72 11.58 -7.25
C SER A 86 6.40 11.20 -6.57
N ALA A 87 6.39 10.18 -5.72
CA ALA A 87 5.17 9.68 -5.10
C ALA A 87 4.72 10.57 -3.93
N SER A 88 3.46 11.00 -3.97
CA SER A 88 2.79 11.64 -2.83
C SER A 88 2.31 10.58 -1.83
N VAL A 89 1.86 9.43 -2.32
CA VAL A 89 1.46 8.29 -1.49
C VAL A 89 2.09 7.02 -2.05
N VAL A 90 2.78 6.28 -1.19
CA VAL A 90 3.27 4.93 -1.49
C VAL A 90 2.41 3.95 -0.71
N VAL A 91 1.97 2.88 -1.36
CA VAL A 91 1.21 1.81 -0.71
C VAL A 91 1.91 0.49 -0.93
N ALA A 92 2.13 -0.27 0.14
CA ALA A 92 2.84 -1.53 0.08
C ALA A 92 2.22 -2.56 1.04
N GLY A 93 2.32 -3.84 0.68
CA GLY A 93 2.05 -4.94 1.59
C GLY A 93 3.29 -5.32 2.41
N PRO A 94 3.16 -6.24 3.38
CA PRO A 94 4.26 -6.60 4.28
C PRO A 94 5.47 -7.17 3.55
N LEU A 95 5.26 -7.99 2.52
CA LEU A 95 6.34 -8.64 1.76
C LEU A 95 7.01 -7.69 0.76
N ALA A 96 6.35 -6.58 0.43
CA ALA A 96 6.94 -5.56 -0.41
C ALA A 96 7.89 -4.63 0.38
N PHE A 97 7.68 -4.52 1.69
CA PHE A 97 8.43 -3.64 2.60
C PHE A 97 9.57 -4.33 3.34
N MET A 98 9.41 -5.63 3.67
CA MET A 98 10.48 -6.47 4.21
C MET A 98 11.43 -6.97 3.11
#